data_AF-A0A1V3JY50-F1
#
_entry.id   AF-A0A1V3JY50-F1
#
_cell.length_a   1.000
_cell.length_b   1.000
_cell.length_c   1.000
_cell.angle_alpha   90.00
_cell.angle_beta   90.00
_cell.angle_gamma   90.00
#
_symmetry.space_group_name_H-M   'P 1'
#
loop_
_entity.id
_entity.type
_entity.pdbx_description
1 polymer ?
#
loop_
_entity_poly.entity_id
_entity_poly.type
_entity_poly.pdbx_seq_one_letter_code
_entity_poly.pdbx_strand_id
1 'polypeptide(L)' 'MFNLFRVPIEKSSLSAWSKLTDNIAKVAILAMPVILYGEHSLVFKGMNISFLCIIAYVFLAMGRVFRKLSEDK' A
#
# COMPACT_ATOMS: atom_id res chain seq x y z
N MET A 1 -6.85 -18.39 -7.90
CA MET A 1 -6.15 -17.77 -6.75
C MET A 1 -6.31 -16.24 -6.74
N PHE A 2 -7.50 -15.69 -7.02
CA PHE A 2 -7.76 -14.24 -7.05
C PHE A 2 -8.34 -13.67 -5.74
N ASN A 3 -8.05 -14.33 -4.61
CA ASN A 3 -8.66 -14.01 -3.32
C ASN A 3 -7.71 -13.21 -2.40
N LEU A 4 -6.97 -12.25 -2.96
CA LEU A 4 -6.06 -11.39 -2.18
C LEU A 4 -6.78 -10.47 -1.19
N PHE A 5 -8.11 -10.36 -1.30
CA PHE A 5 -8.97 -9.64 -0.36
C PHE A 5 -9.77 -10.56 0.56
N ARG A 6 -9.65 -11.89 0.42
CA ARG A 6 -10.29 -12.81 1.36
C ARG A 6 -9.45 -12.91 2.63
N VAL A 7 -10.19 -12.67 3.70
CA VAL A 7 -9.89 -12.31 5.09
C VAL A 7 -9.39 -13.55 5.86
N PRO A 8 -8.38 -13.39 6.74
CA PRO A 8 -8.68 -13.14 8.14
C PRO A 8 -8.17 -11.75 8.52
N ILE A 9 -9.08 -10.77 8.51
CA ILE A 9 -8.86 -9.45 9.07
C ILE A 9 -9.24 -9.59 10.54
N GLU A 10 -8.29 -10.13 11.29
CA GLU A 10 -8.32 -10.06 12.74
C GLU A 10 -8.35 -8.58 13.15
N LYS A 11 -9.08 -8.26 14.24
CA LYS A 11 -9.18 -6.86 14.73
C LYS A 11 -7.80 -6.22 14.97
N SER A 12 -6.81 -7.03 15.36
CA SER A 12 -5.42 -6.61 15.52
C SER A 12 -4.78 -6.14 14.20
N SER A 13 -4.99 -6.89 13.11
CA SER A 13 -4.51 -6.51 11.78
C SER A 13 -5.15 -5.21 11.31
N LEU A 14 -6.47 -5.04 11.50
CA LEU A 14 -7.17 -3.82 11.09
C LEU A 14 -6.69 -2.57 11.85
N SER A 15 -6.37 -2.71 13.14
CA SER A 15 -5.76 -1.66 13.95
C SER A 15 -4.37 -1.25 13.44
N ALA A 16 -3.54 -2.23 13.04
CA ALA A 16 -2.24 -1.95 12.43
C ALA A 16 -2.36 -1.23 11.08
N TRP A 17 -3.31 -1.66 10.23
CA TRP A 17 -3.61 -0.99 8.96
C TRP A 17 -4.10 0.45 9.15
N SER A 18 -4.90 0.70 10.19
CA SER A 18 -5.36 2.05 10.53
C SER A 18 -4.19 2.97 10.89
N LYS A 19 -3.29 2.54 11.78
CA LYS A 19 -2.08 3.31 12.15
C LYS A 19 -1.15 3.55 10.96
N LEU A 20 -0.98 2.54 10.10
CA LEU A 20 -0.19 2.67 8.88
C LEU A 20 -0.79 3.73 7.95
N THR A 21 -2.11 3.69 7.75
CA THR A 21 -2.82 4.60 6.86
C THR A 21 -2.79 6.03 7.40
N ASP A 22 -2.91 6.24 8.71
CA ASP A 22 -2.76 7.54 9.35
C ASP A 22 -1.37 8.16 9.11
N ASN A 23 -0.31 7.35 9.25
CA ASN A 23 1.06 7.80 8.95
C ASN A 23 1.23 8.15 7.47
N ILE A 24 0.71 7.32 6.56
CA ILE A 24 0.76 7.58 5.11
C ILE A 24 0.01 8.87 4.77
N ALA A 25 -1.17 9.09 5.35
CA ALA A 25 -1.95 10.29 5.12
C ALA A 25 -1.21 11.56 5.58
N LYS A 26 -0.58 11.53 6.76
CA LYS A 26 0.24 12.64 7.25
C LYS A 26 1.39 12.98 6.31
N VAL A 27 2.11 11.97 5.82
CA VAL A 27 3.21 12.16 4.85
C VAL A 27 2.68 12.67 3.51
N ALA A 28 1.53 12.15 3.04
CA ALA A 28 0.91 12.59 1.79
C ALA A 28 0.48 14.06 1.86
N ILE A 29 -0.14 14.50 2.95
CA ILE A 29 -0.54 15.90 3.16
C ILE A 29 0.69 16.82 3.13
N LEU A 30 1.79 16.43 3.77
CA LEU A 30 3.05 17.20 3.74
C LEU A 30 3.66 17.28 2.33
N ALA A 31 3.51 16.23 1.53
CA ALA A 31 4.04 16.18 0.17
C ALA A 31 3.13 16.85 -0.88
N MET A 32 1.84 17.07 -0.58
CA MET A 32 0.88 17.66 -1.54
C MET A 32 1.37 18.97 -2.18
N PRO A 33 1.90 19.96 -1.45
CA PRO A 33 2.35 21.21 -2.06
C PRO A 33 3.44 20.99 -3.11
N VAL A 34 4.44 20.16 -2.80
CA VAL A 34 5.56 19.85 -3.70
C VAL A 34 5.05 19.14 -4.96
N ILE A 35 4.10 18.22 -4.80
CA ILE A 35 3.54 17.46 -5.93
C ILE A 35 2.62 18.34 -6.78
N LEU A 36 1.86 19.25 -6.19
CA LEU A 36 0.92 20.12 -6.90
C LEU A 36 1.65 21.20 -7.70
N TYR A 37 2.65 21.87 -7.11
CA TYR A 37 3.40 22.94 -7.78
C TYR A 37 4.61 22.44 -8.59
N GLY A 38 4.90 21.15 -8.57
CA GLY A 38 5.99 20.57 -9.34
C GLY A 38 5.72 20.57 -10.85
N GLU A 39 6.77 20.86 -11.64
CA GLU A 39 6.77 20.99 -13.11
C GLU A 39 6.43 19.69 -13.87
N HIS A 40 6.29 18.56 -13.17
CA HIS A 40 6.00 17.27 -13.79
C HIS A 40 4.60 17.21 -14.41
N SER A 41 4.50 16.64 -15.60
CA SER A 41 3.23 16.45 -16.31
C SER A 41 2.28 15.53 -15.53
N LEU A 42 0.96 15.74 -15.71
CA LEU A 42 -0.08 14.92 -15.09
C LEU A 42 0.03 13.43 -15.46
N VAL A 43 0.47 13.15 -16.69
CA VAL A 43 0.69 11.78 -17.18
C VAL A 43 1.80 11.08 -16.38
N PHE A 44 2.92 11.79 -16.14
CA PHE A 44 4.01 11.25 -15.33
C PHE A 44 3.55 10.93 -13.90
N LYS A 45 2.74 11.81 -13.29
CA LYS A 45 2.16 11.58 -11.96
C LYS A 45 1.24 10.35 -11.96
N GLY A 46 0.37 10.21 -12.97
CA GLY A 46 -0.54 9.05 -13.11
C GLY A 46 0.19 7.72 -13.31
N MET A 47 1.28 7.71 -14.08
CA MET A 47 2.13 6.52 -14.26
C MET A 47 2.80 6.10 -12.95
N ASN A 48 3.33 7.06 -12.18
CA ASN A 48 3.95 6.77 -10.89
C ASN A 48 2.95 6.16 -9.90
N ILE A 49 1.72 6.70 -9.82
CA ILE A 49 0.65 6.14 -8.98
C ILE A 49 0.34 4.70 -9.40
N SER A 50 0.21 4.44 -10.70
CA SER A 50 -0.06 3.10 -11.22
C SER A 50 1.05 2.10 -10.87
N PHE A 51 2.31 2.53 -11.01
CA PHE A 51 3.48 1.70 -10.65
C PHE A 51 3.51 1.41 -9.15
N LEU A 52 3.19 2.41 -8.32
CA LEU A 52 3.11 2.27 -6.87
C LEU A 52 2.04 1.23 -6.46
N CYS A 53 0.87 1.24 -7.11
CA CYS A 53 -0.19 0.25 -6.88
C CYS A 53 0.26 -1.17 -7.25
N ILE A 54 0.98 -1.35 -8.36
CA ILE A 54 1.52 -2.65 -8.78
C ILE A 54 2.52 -3.16 -7.76
N ILE A 55 3.48 -2.32 -7.35
CA ILE A 55 4.48 -2.68 -6.34
C ILE A 55 3.83 -3.05 -5.01
N ALA A 56 2.86 -2.24 -4.54
CA ALA A 56 2.13 -2.52 -3.31
C ALA A 56 1.41 -3.86 -3.36
N TYR A 57 0.80 -4.20 -4.50
CA TYR A 57 0.17 -5.50 -4.71
C TYR A 57 1.18 -6.66 -4.65
N VAL A 58 2.35 -6.51 -5.29
CA VAL A 58 3.43 -7.52 -5.23
C VAL A 58 3.89 -7.76 -3.80
N PHE A 59 4.11 -6.69 -3.02
CA PHE A 59 4.48 -6.81 -1.62
C PHE A 59 3.41 -7.48 -0.78
N LEU A 60 2.12 -7.19 -1.02
CA LEU A 60 1.02 -7.87 -0.35
C LEU A 60 0.96 -9.36 -0.67
N ALA A 61 1.20 -9.71 -1.94
CA ALA A 61 1.26 -11.11 -2.37
C ALA A 61 2.44 -11.84 -1.70
N MET A 62 3.63 -11.23 -1.69
CA MET A 62 4.80 -11.80 -1.01
C MET A 62 4.58 -11.95 0.50
N GLY A 63 4.02 -10.93 1.16
CA GLY A 63 3.71 -11.00 2.59
C GLY A 63 2.77 -12.15 2.96
N ARG A 64 1.83 -12.51 2.07
CA ARG A 64 0.99 -13.70 2.23
C ARG A 64 1.76 -15.01 2.05
N VAL A 65 2.70 -15.07 1.11
CA VAL A 65 3.57 -16.24 0.93
C VAL A 65 4.43 -16.46 2.17
N PHE A 66 5.07 -15.39 2.69
CA PHE A 66 5.87 -15.46 3.90
C PHE A 66 5.05 -15.89 5.13
N ARG A 67 3.82 -15.36 5.28
CA ARG A 67 2.96 -15.74 6.41
C ARG A 67 2.57 -17.23 6.36
N LYS A 68 2.24 -17.75 5.18
CA LYS A 68 1.95 -19.18 5.02
C LYS A 68 3.17 -20.05 5.33
N LEU A 69 4.34 -19.68 4.82
CA LEU A 69 5.60 -20.40 5.14
C LEU A 69 5.93 -20.38 6.64
N SER A 70 5.52 -19.34 7.37
CA SER A 70 5.74 -19.22 8.80
C SER A 70 4.71 -19.97 9.64
N GLU A 71 3.49 -20.19 9.14
CA GLU A 71 2.42 -20.95 9.82
C GLU A 71 2.52 -22.46 9.55
N ASP A 72 3.13 -22.88 8.45
CA ASP A 72 3.43 -24.29 8.10
C ASP A 72 4.68 -24.86 8.83
N LYS A 73 5.28 -24.11 9.76
CA LYS A 73 6.47 -24.52 10.52
C LYS A 73 6.19 -24.48 12.02
#